data_AF-A0A250FWA4-F1
#
_entry.id   AF-A0A250FWA4-F1
#
_cell.length_a   1.000
_cell.length_b   1.000
_cell.length_c   1.000
_cell.angle_alpha   90.00
_cell.angle_beta   90.00
_cell.angle_gamma   90.00
#
_symmetry.space_group_name_H-M   'P 1'
#
loop_
_entity.id
_entity.type
_entity.pdbx_description
1 polymer ?
#
loop_
_entity_poly.entity_id
_entity_poly.type
_entity_poly.pdbx_seq_one_letter_code
_entity_poly.pdbx_strand_id
1 'polypeptide(L)'
;MKKPPYPYTKSMFRKRRPLRTAVFTAMLQCVHIYEIRDTSYQSFKNPKSYEDIELMTLLINEIYGDNLSQDELFPPEDVIINRIIDYTNALTQIKDAMREELCIEKEYVEYFTEKAKAWDELYESIRQIGGEACSIYEVIWQYELGKFTKEECEEKVQFFVHHNPRQKITGIRLRRMFVQLETLFWETFEHFYDTDINAPFTEDETSS
;
A
#
# COMPACT_ATOMS: atom_id res chain seq x y z
N MET A 1 -27.69 -3.48 -15.21
CA MET A 1 -27.56 -4.73 -14.43
C MET A 1 -27.62 -4.37 -12.95
N LYS A 2 -28.24 -5.20 -12.09
CA LYS A 2 -28.19 -5.00 -10.62
C LYS A 2 -26.78 -5.36 -10.15
N LYS A 3 -26.19 -4.55 -9.26
CA LYS A 3 -24.85 -4.81 -8.71
C LYS A 3 -24.92 -6.02 -7.76
N PRO A 4 -23.87 -6.86 -7.71
CA PRO A 4 -23.85 -7.98 -6.77
C PRO A 4 -23.80 -7.46 -5.31
N PRO A 5 -24.47 -8.16 -4.38
CA PRO A 5 -24.30 -7.89 -2.95
C PRO A 5 -22.90 -8.36 -2.53
N TYR A 6 -22.30 -7.70 -1.54
CA TYR A 6 -20.96 -8.00 -1.07
C TYR A 6 -20.94 -8.22 0.44
N PRO A 7 -20.02 -9.02 1.01
CA PRO A 7 -20.03 -9.38 2.44
C PRO A 7 -19.96 -8.20 3.39
N TYR A 8 -19.40 -7.05 2.96
CA TYR A 8 -19.18 -5.92 3.83
C TYR A 8 -20.05 -4.71 3.51
N THR A 9 -20.74 -4.20 4.53
CA THR A 9 -21.37 -2.88 4.48
C THR A 9 -20.52 -1.82 5.18
N LYS A 10 -20.78 -0.54 4.85
CA LYS A 10 -20.20 0.62 5.57
C LYS A 10 -20.36 0.50 7.09
N SER A 11 -21.51 -0.02 7.54
CA SER A 11 -21.80 -0.24 8.97
C SER A 11 -20.87 -1.28 9.60
N MET A 12 -20.59 -2.38 8.88
CA MET A 12 -19.68 -3.43 9.36
C MET A 12 -18.25 -2.93 9.48
N PHE A 13 -17.73 -2.21 8.48
CA PHE A 13 -16.41 -1.59 8.54
C PHE A 13 -16.25 -0.62 9.71
N ARG A 14 -17.29 0.19 10.00
CA ARG A 14 -17.28 1.11 11.15
C ARG A 14 -17.20 0.38 12.48
N LYS A 15 -17.82 -0.80 12.60
CA LYS A 15 -17.87 -1.59 13.84
C LYS A 15 -16.67 -2.52 14.01
N ARG A 16 -16.08 -3.03 12.92
CA ARG A 16 -14.96 -3.98 12.94
C ARG A 16 -13.66 -3.30 12.58
N ARG A 17 -13.03 -2.67 13.58
CA ARG A 17 -11.73 -2.00 13.42
C ARG A 17 -10.64 -2.90 12.81
N PRO A 18 -10.42 -4.14 13.29
CA PRO A 18 -9.35 -4.99 12.75
C PRO A 18 -9.53 -5.30 11.25
N LEU A 19 -10.76 -5.60 10.83
CA LEU A 19 -11.08 -5.85 9.42
C LEU A 19 -10.81 -4.62 8.56
N ARG A 20 -11.27 -3.44 9.02
CA ARG A 20 -11.05 -2.18 8.32
C ARG A 20 -9.56 -1.91 8.15
N THR A 21 -8.77 -2.09 9.19
CA THR A 21 -7.33 -1.85 9.16
C THR A 21 -6.63 -2.87 8.27
N ALA A 22 -7.01 -4.15 8.31
CA ALA A 22 -6.49 -5.17 7.39
C ALA A 22 -6.71 -4.79 5.93
N VAL A 23 -7.94 -4.42 5.57
CA VAL A 23 -8.29 -4.03 4.19
C VAL A 23 -7.48 -2.83 3.73
N PHE A 24 -7.41 -1.75 4.52
CA PHE A 24 -6.67 -0.56 4.09
C PHE A 24 -5.16 -0.76 4.09
N THR A 25 -4.63 -1.64 4.95
CA THR A 25 -3.21 -2.04 4.91
C THR A 25 -2.90 -2.78 3.62
N ALA A 26 -3.71 -3.78 3.26
CA ALA A 26 -3.53 -4.54 2.02
C ALA A 26 -3.68 -3.65 0.76
N MET A 27 -4.69 -2.77 0.74
CA MET A 27 -4.89 -1.83 -0.37
C MET A 27 -3.74 -0.84 -0.50
N LEU A 28 -3.22 -0.30 0.60
CA LEU A 28 -2.04 0.55 0.58
C LEU A 28 -0.82 -0.21 0.05
N GLN A 29 -0.59 -1.43 0.53
CA GLN A 29 0.52 -2.28 0.06
C GLN A 29 0.43 -2.51 -1.45
N CYS A 30 -0.76 -2.82 -1.98
CA CYS A 30 -0.95 -2.94 -3.42
C CYS A 30 -0.54 -1.65 -4.14
N VAL A 31 -1.10 -0.50 -3.78
CA VAL A 31 -0.79 0.77 -4.47
C VAL A 31 0.69 1.11 -4.37
N HIS A 32 1.30 0.90 -3.21
CA HIS A 32 2.72 1.16 -3.01
C HIS A 32 3.62 0.24 -3.87
N ILE A 33 3.32 -1.06 -3.92
CA ILE A 33 4.10 -1.98 -4.74
C ILE A 33 3.90 -1.69 -6.23
N TYR A 34 2.69 -1.33 -6.66
CA TYR A 34 2.44 -0.84 -8.01
C TYR A 34 3.30 0.39 -8.34
N GLU A 35 3.40 1.35 -7.42
CA GLU A 35 4.21 2.57 -7.60
C GLU A 35 5.70 2.25 -7.81
N ILE A 36 6.28 1.39 -6.96
CA ILE A 36 7.70 1.01 -7.07
C ILE A 36 7.96 0.20 -8.34
N ARG A 37 7.08 -0.77 -8.65
CA ARG A 37 7.21 -1.62 -9.83
C ARG A 37 7.11 -0.79 -11.11
N ASP A 38 6.14 0.12 -11.19
CA ASP A 38 5.93 0.97 -12.35
C ASP A 38 7.11 1.95 -12.52
N THR A 39 7.69 2.46 -11.42
CA THR A 39 8.95 3.23 -11.45
C THR A 39 10.11 2.38 -11.99
N SER A 40 10.22 1.12 -11.58
CA SER A 40 11.24 0.18 -12.07
C SER A 40 11.07 -0.09 -13.57
N TYR A 41 9.83 -0.25 -14.06
CA TYR A 41 9.55 -0.35 -15.50
C TYR A 41 9.97 0.90 -16.28
N GLN A 42 9.77 2.10 -15.73
CA GLN A 42 10.18 3.34 -16.41
C GLN A 42 11.70 3.46 -16.50
N SER A 43 12.42 3.09 -15.46
CA SER A 43 13.89 3.02 -15.47
C SER A 43 14.41 2.02 -16.49
N PHE A 44 13.79 0.83 -16.56
CA PHE A 44 14.13 -0.19 -17.56
C PHE A 44 13.90 0.29 -19.00
N LYS A 45 12.78 0.97 -19.26
CA LYS A 45 12.44 1.47 -20.61
C LYS A 45 13.29 2.65 -21.07
N ASN A 46 13.87 3.40 -20.14
CA ASN A 46 14.64 4.61 -20.43
C ASN A 46 16.02 4.52 -19.75
N PRO A 47 16.90 3.62 -20.21
CA PRO A 47 18.22 3.47 -19.64
C PRO A 47 19.01 4.78 -19.80
N LYS A 48 19.72 5.17 -18.75
CA LYS A 48 20.58 6.36 -18.76
C LYS A 48 21.97 6.00 -19.27
N SER A 49 22.65 6.94 -19.91
CA SER A 49 24.04 6.73 -20.29
C SER A 49 24.94 6.63 -19.04
N TYR A 50 26.08 5.96 -19.16
CA TYR A 50 27.03 5.85 -18.04
C TYR A 50 27.51 7.23 -17.56
N GLU A 51 27.79 8.15 -18.49
CA GLU A 51 28.19 9.53 -18.20
C GLU A 51 27.10 10.28 -17.41
N ASP A 52 25.83 10.09 -17.78
CA ASP A 52 24.69 10.70 -17.07
C ASP A 52 24.52 10.11 -15.66
N ILE A 53 24.70 8.80 -15.50
CA ILE A 53 24.62 8.11 -14.20
C ILE A 53 25.70 8.61 -13.25
N GLU A 54 26.94 8.75 -13.74
CA GLU A 54 28.07 9.26 -12.96
C GLU A 54 27.82 10.69 -12.50
N LEU A 55 27.41 11.58 -13.42
CA LEU A 55 27.08 12.96 -13.10
C LEU A 55 25.92 13.06 -12.10
N MET A 56 24.85 12.31 -12.29
CA MET A 56 23.69 12.36 -11.38
C MET A 56 24.00 11.81 -10.00
N THR A 57 24.81 10.75 -9.89
CA THR A 57 25.23 10.21 -8.60
C THR A 57 26.05 11.24 -7.82
N LEU A 58 26.98 11.92 -8.50
CA LEU A 58 27.77 12.99 -7.91
C LEU A 58 26.88 14.14 -7.41
N LEU A 59 25.94 14.61 -8.23
CA LEU A 59 25.02 15.69 -7.86
C LEU A 59 24.10 15.31 -6.69
N ILE A 60 23.58 14.08 -6.67
CA ILE A 60 22.72 13.60 -5.58
C ILE A 60 23.50 13.57 -4.26
N ASN A 61 24.71 12.98 -4.27
CA ASN A 61 25.54 12.93 -3.07
C ASN A 61 25.95 14.34 -2.60
N GLU A 62 26.23 15.27 -3.52
CA GLU A 62 26.54 16.67 -3.18
C GLU A 62 25.34 17.41 -2.56
N ILE A 63 24.12 17.22 -3.10
CA ILE A 63 22.90 17.88 -2.60
C ILE A 63 22.47 17.34 -1.24
N TYR A 64 22.50 16.02 -1.08
CA TYR A 64 21.94 15.35 0.11
C TYR A 64 23.00 15.07 1.19
N GLY A 65 24.29 15.29 0.90
CA GLY A 65 25.38 15.00 1.82
C GLY A 65 25.56 13.50 2.09
N ASP A 66 25.01 12.67 1.22
CA ASP A 66 25.07 11.22 1.30
C ASP A 66 26.27 10.67 0.54
N ASN A 67 26.58 9.39 0.76
CA ASN A 67 27.63 8.68 0.02
C ASN A 67 27.04 7.41 -0.60
N LEU A 68 25.96 7.59 -1.38
CA LEU A 68 25.27 6.52 -2.09
C LEU A 68 26.09 6.10 -3.32
N SER A 69 26.22 4.81 -3.53
CA SER A 69 26.84 4.24 -4.71
C SER A 69 25.97 4.41 -5.96
N GLN A 70 26.62 4.34 -7.14
CA GLN A 70 25.90 4.36 -8.42
C GLN A 70 24.89 3.21 -8.51
N ASP A 71 25.24 2.01 -8.04
CA ASP A 71 24.36 0.84 -8.07
C ASP A 71 23.13 0.99 -7.15
N GLU A 72 23.25 1.76 -6.06
CA GLU A 72 22.12 2.06 -5.19
C GLU A 72 21.11 3.01 -5.85
N LEU A 73 21.60 4.03 -6.56
CA LEU A 73 20.77 5.05 -7.20
C LEU A 73 20.27 4.63 -8.60
N PHE A 74 21.11 3.92 -9.33
CA PHE A 74 20.94 3.51 -10.72
C PHE A 74 21.31 2.03 -10.87
N PRO A 75 20.49 1.13 -10.33
CA PRO A 75 20.77 -0.30 -10.36
C PRO A 75 20.91 -0.83 -11.79
N PRO A 76 21.77 -1.85 -12.01
CA PRO A 76 21.89 -2.55 -13.28
C PRO A 76 20.57 -3.12 -13.81
N GLU A 77 20.50 -3.37 -15.12
CA GLU A 77 19.29 -3.82 -15.81
C GLU A 77 18.74 -5.15 -15.26
N ASP A 78 19.61 -6.11 -14.96
CA ASP A 78 19.24 -7.40 -14.38
C ASP A 78 18.65 -7.24 -12.97
N VAL A 79 19.19 -6.32 -12.17
CA VAL A 79 18.63 -5.97 -10.85
C VAL A 79 17.25 -5.34 -11.00
N ILE A 80 17.05 -4.44 -11.99
CA ILE A 80 15.75 -3.83 -12.27
C ILE A 80 14.72 -4.89 -12.72
N ILE A 81 15.11 -5.80 -13.62
CA ILE A 81 14.24 -6.91 -14.07
C ILE A 81 13.83 -7.78 -12.89
N ASN A 82 14.77 -8.17 -12.02
CA ASN A 82 14.47 -8.98 -10.85
C ASN A 82 13.49 -8.26 -9.89
N ARG A 83 13.70 -6.97 -9.64
CA ARG A 83 12.75 -6.14 -8.86
C ARG A 83 11.35 -6.15 -9.47
N ILE A 84 11.24 -5.98 -10.79
CA ILE A 84 9.95 -6.03 -11.49
C ILE A 84 9.24 -7.38 -11.28
N ILE A 85 9.98 -8.49 -11.39
CA ILE A 85 9.46 -9.84 -11.18
C ILE A 85 9.01 -10.01 -9.73
N ASP A 86 9.85 -9.64 -8.77
CA ASP A 86 9.57 -9.77 -7.34
C ASP A 86 8.31 -8.99 -6.94
N TYR A 87 8.19 -7.74 -7.38
CA TYR A 87 7.00 -6.92 -7.11
C TYR A 87 5.75 -7.44 -7.83
N THR A 88 5.88 -8.01 -9.02
CA THR A 88 4.75 -8.64 -9.73
C THR A 88 4.25 -9.88 -8.99
N ASN A 89 5.16 -10.69 -8.45
CA ASN A 89 4.82 -11.86 -7.63
C ASN A 89 4.18 -11.43 -6.30
N ALA A 90 4.74 -10.44 -5.62
CA ALA A 90 4.19 -9.89 -4.39
C ALA A 90 2.77 -9.34 -4.59
N LEU A 91 2.52 -8.60 -5.68
CA LEU A 91 1.17 -8.12 -6.03
C LEU A 91 0.19 -9.27 -6.26
N THR A 92 0.62 -10.32 -6.94
CA THR A 92 -0.22 -11.51 -7.16
C THR A 92 -0.61 -12.14 -5.82
N GLN A 93 0.37 -12.36 -4.93
CA GLN A 93 0.14 -12.94 -3.61
C GLN A 93 -0.81 -12.10 -2.75
N ILE A 94 -0.61 -10.78 -2.70
CA ILE A 94 -1.49 -9.89 -1.93
C ILE A 94 -2.90 -9.92 -2.52
N LYS A 95 -3.06 -9.85 -3.84
CA LYS A 95 -4.39 -9.92 -4.48
C LYS A 95 -5.10 -11.24 -4.23
N ASP A 96 -4.37 -12.36 -4.23
CA ASP A 96 -4.93 -13.67 -3.89
C ASP A 96 -5.36 -13.74 -2.42
N ALA A 97 -4.51 -13.29 -1.49
CA ALA A 97 -4.85 -13.20 -0.06
C ALA A 97 -6.05 -12.28 0.20
N MET A 98 -6.11 -11.13 -0.47
CA MET A 98 -7.25 -10.21 -0.38
C MET A 98 -8.55 -10.84 -0.87
N ARG A 99 -8.50 -11.61 -1.96
CA ARG A 99 -9.67 -12.33 -2.46
C ARG A 99 -10.10 -13.43 -1.49
N GLU A 100 -9.16 -14.20 -0.96
CA GLU A 100 -9.44 -15.38 -0.13
C GLU A 100 -9.84 -15.01 1.30
N GLU A 101 -9.16 -14.06 1.91
CA GLU A 101 -9.33 -13.69 3.32
C GLU A 101 -10.26 -12.49 3.52
N LEU A 102 -10.31 -11.58 2.54
CA LEU A 102 -11.07 -10.33 2.61
C LEU A 102 -12.20 -10.26 1.56
N CYS A 103 -12.40 -11.31 0.77
CA CYS A 103 -13.37 -11.38 -0.33
C CYS A 103 -13.19 -10.30 -1.42
N ILE A 104 -12.06 -9.56 -1.44
CA ILE A 104 -11.84 -8.42 -2.36
C ILE A 104 -11.34 -8.93 -3.71
N GLU A 105 -12.20 -8.79 -4.72
CA GLU A 105 -11.90 -9.22 -6.09
C GLU A 105 -10.71 -8.47 -6.72
N LYS A 106 -9.98 -9.17 -7.59
CA LYS A 106 -8.75 -8.65 -8.21
C LYS A 106 -9.03 -7.41 -9.06
N GLU A 107 -10.13 -7.41 -9.79
CA GLU A 107 -10.57 -6.31 -10.66
C GLU A 107 -10.87 -5.05 -9.84
N TYR A 108 -11.39 -5.22 -8.62
CA TYR A 108 -11.61 -4.11 -7.70
C TYR A 108 -10.28 -3.50 -7.27
N VAL A 109 -9.30 -4.33 -6.88
CA VAL A 109 -7.96 -3.86 -6.49
C VAL A 109 -7.29 -3.11 -7.63
N GLU A 110 -7.39 -3.62 -8.86
CA GLU A 110 -6.82 -2.99 -10.05
C GLU A 110 -7.46 -1.63 -10.33
N TYR A 111 -8.79 -1.55 -10.31
CA TYR A 111 -9.48 -0.28 -10.53
C TYR A 111 -9.22 0.74 -9.41
N PHE A 112 -9.20 0.30 -8.15
CA PHE A 112 -8.82 1.16 -7.02
C PHE A 112 -7.41 1.71 -7.19
N THR A 113 -6.46 0.88 -7.63
CA THR A 113 -5.08 1.29 -7.84
C THR A 113 -4.99 2.37 -8.90
N GLU A 114 -5.67 2.22 -10.03
CA GLU A 114 -5.70 3.25 -11.09
C GLU A 114 -6.35 4.55 -10.60
N LYS A 115 -7.39 4.46 -9.77
CA LYS A 115 -7.99 5.64 -9.13
C LYS A 115 -7.03 6.31 -8.15
N ALA A 116 -6.26 5.54 -7.38
CA ALA A 116 -5.27 6.06 -6.45
C ALA A 116 -4.17 6.82 -7.20
N LYS A 117 -3.68 6.29 -8.33
CA LYS A 117 -2.69 6.95 -9.20
C LYS A 117 -3.16 8.31 -9.72
N ALA A 118 -4.46 8.44 -10.02
CA ALA A 118 -5.06 9.69 -10.47
C ALA A 118 -5.36 10.68 -9.33
N TRP A 119 -5.21 10.28 -8.07
CA TRP A 119 -5.41 11.15 -6.92
C TRP A 119 -4.07 11.71 -6.45
N ASP A 120 -3.66 12.82 -7.07
CA ASP A 120 -2.33 13.45 -6.90
C ASP A 120 -1.81 13.47 -5.46
N GLU A 121 -2.61 13.99 -4.52
CA GLU A 121 -2.19 14.12 -3.12
C GLU A 121 -2.00 12.78 -2.40
N LEU A 122 -2.91 11.83 -2.62
CA LEU A 122 -2.83 10.50 -2.04
C LEU A 122 -1.62 9.76 -2.62
N TYR A 123 -1.48 9.77 -3.95
CA TYR A 123 -0.40 9.08 -4.64
C TYR A 123 0.97 9.66 -4.27
N GLU A 124 1.10 10.98 -4.18
CA GLU A 124 2.33 11.62 -3.71
C GLU A 124 2.66 11.25 -2.26
N SER A 125 1.64 11.09 -1.41
CA SER A 125 1.86 10.61 -0.04
C SER A 125 2.36 9.17 -0.01
N ILE A 126 1.77 8.29 -0.81
CA ILE A 126 2.20 6.89 -0.94
C ILE A 126 3.62 6.80 -1.50
N ARG A 127 3.97 7.59 -2.52
CA ARG A 127 5.34 7.67 -3.05
C ARG A 127 6.36 8.07 -1.98
N GLN A 128 6.00 9.03 -1.13
CA GLN A 128 6.95 9.58 -0.17
C GLN A 128 7.13 8.75 1.09
N ILE A 129 6.07 8.08 1.58
CA ILE A 129 6.06 7.39 2.88
C ILE A 129 5.34 6.03 2.85
N GLY A 130 5.02 5.49 1.67
CA GLY A 130 4.18 4.31 1.52
C GLY A 130 4.75 3.06 2.18
N GLY A 131 6.06 2.83 2.08
CA GLY A 131 6.72 1.67 2.67
C GLY A 131 6.64 1.66 4.19
N GLU A 132 6.98 2.78 4.82
CA GLU A 132 6.87 2.93 6.26
C GLU A 132 5.43 2.96 6.73
N ALA A 133 4.52 3.58 5.97
CA ALA A 133 3.10 3.58 6.30
C ALA A 133 2.49 2.18 6.24
N CYS A 134 2.89 1.33 5.28
CA CYS A 134 2.51 -0.09 5.26
C CYS A 134 2.93 -0.77 6.56
N SER A 135 4.18 -0.55 6.99
CA SER A 135 4.72 -1.15 8.22
C SER A 135 4.00 -0.64 9.47
N ILE A 136 3.67 0.66 9.53
CA ILE A 136 2.94 1.26 10.64
C ILE A 136 1.50 0.74 10.72
N TYR A 137 0.77 0.66 9.60
CA TYR A 137 -0.59 0.12 9.62
C TYR A 137 -0.63 -1.37 9.91
N GLU A 138 0.36 -2.15 9.48
CA GLU A 138 0.52 -3.54 9.88
C GLU A 138 0.66 -3.67 11.40
N VAL A 139 1.52 -2.85 12.02
CA VAL A 139 1.64 -2.81 13.49
C VAL A 139 0.30 -2.43 14.14
N ILE A 140 -0.39 -1.42 13.63
CA ILE A 140 -1.71 -1.04 14.17
C ILE A 140 -2.72 -2.18 14.03
N TRP A 141 -2.71 -2.91 12.91
CA TRP A 141 -3.59 -4.05 12.68
C TRP A 141 -3.30 -5.19 13.68
N GLN A 142 -2.03 -5.56 13.86
CA GLN A 142 -1.63 -6.59 14.82
C GLN A 142 -1.99 -6.20 16.27
N TYR A 143 -1.87 -4.92 16.64
CA TYR A 143 -2.40 -4.39 17.91
C TYR A 143 -3.91 -4.57 18.01
N GLU A 144 -4.66 -4.22 16.96
CA GLU A 144 -6.12 -4.38 16.94
C GLU A 144 -6.58 -5.85 17.03
N LEU A 145 -5.72 -6.80 16.62
CA LEU A 145 -5.89 -8.24 16.82
C LEU A 145 -5.50 -8.71 18.23
N GLY A 146 -5.01 -7.83 19.11
CA GLY A 146 -4.59 -8.15 20.47
C GLY A 146 -3.26 -8.88 20.56
N LYS A 147 -2.39 -8.78 19.54
CA LYS A 147 -1.09 -9.45 19.50
C LYS A 147 -0.03 -8.82 20.41
N PHE A 148 -0.22 -7.56 20.78
CA PHE A 148 0.66 -6.83 21.69
C PHE A 148 -0.10 -5.74 22.44
N THR A 149 0.51 -5.22 23.51
CA THR A 149 -0.05 -4.12 24.31
C THR A 149 -0.02 -2.81 23.55
N LYS A 150 -0.68 -1.80 24.11
CA LYS A 150 -0.67 -0.45 23.55
C LYS A 150 0.75 0.15 23.58
N GLU A 151 1.47 -0.05 24.68
CA GLU A 151 2.85 0.44 24.84
C GLU A 151 3.77 -0.18 23.78
N GLU A 152 3.70 -1.50 23.58
CA GLU A 152 4.46 -2.20 22.55
C GLU A 152 4.12 -1.73 21.13
N CYS A 153 2.84 -1.42 20.87
CA CYS A 153 2.42 -0.82 19.61
C CYS A 153 3.06 0.55 19.40
N GLU A 154 3.01 1.41 20.43
CA GLU A 154 3.57 2.76 20.37
C GLU A 154 5.08 2.72 20.14
N GLU A 155 5.82 1.86 20.84
CA GLU A 155 7.26 1.67 20.64
C GLU A 155 7.61 1.26 19.20
N LYS A 156 6.89 0.28 18.63
CA LYS A 156 7.09 -0.18 17.25
C LYS A 156 6.77 0.92 16.24
N VAL A 157 5.70 1.69 16.43
CA VAL A 157 5.38 2.83 15.56
C VAL A 157 6.46 3.90 15.66
N GLN A 158 6.93 4.22 16.86
CA GLN A 158 7.99 5.20 17.05
C GLN A 158 9.30 4.78 16.37
N PHE A 159 9.62 3.48 16.35
CA PHE A 159 10.78 2.99 15.61
C PHE A 159 10.72 3.41 14.13
N PHE A 160 9.60 3.18 13.44
CA PHE A 160 9.45 3.57 12.02
C PHE A 160 9.45 5.09 11.81
N VAL A 161 8.88 5.86 12.75
CA VAL A 161 8.87 7.33 12.67
C VAL A 161 10.29 7.90 12.82
N HIS A 162 11.07 7.40 13.79
CA HIS A 162 12.41 7.92 14.08
C HIS A 162 13.47 7.48 13.08
N HIS A 163 13.33 6.28 12.49
CA HIS A 163 14.28 5.76 11.49
C HIS A 163 13.93 6.19 10.06
N ASN A 164 12.95 7.07 9.86
CA ASN A 164 12.66 7.64 8.55
C ASN A 164 13.60 8.84 8.27
N PRO A 165 14.56 8.71 7.33
CA PRO A 165 15.59 9.73 7.09
C PRO A 165 15.01 11.08 6.61
N ARG A 166 13.77 11.08 6.12
CA ARG A 166 13.12 12.28 5.57
C ARG A 166 12.28 13.05 6.61
N GLN A 167 12.11 12.53 7.83
CA GLN A 167 11.21 13.09 8.87
C GLN A 167 9.80 13.42 8.35
N LYS A 168 9.35 12.71 7.32
CA LYS A 168 8.12 13.01 6.57
C LYS A 168 6.88 12.33 7.15
N ILE A 169 7.07 11.45 8.13
CA ILE A 169 6.02 10.67 8.77
C ILE A 169 5.53 11.41 10.00
N THR A 170 4.28 11.88 9.95
CA THR A 170 3.61 12.49 11.10
C THR A 170 2.25 11.82 11.31
N GLY A 171 1.77 11.83 12.55
CA GLY A 171 0.43 11.29 12.86
C GLY A 171 -0.69 11.96 12.06
N ILE A 172 -0.55 13.26 11.76
CA ILE A 172 -1.49 14.01 10.91
C ILE A 172 -1.47 13.46 9.48
N ARG A 173 -0.29 13.25 8.91
CA ARG A 173 -0.13 12.74 7.55
C ARG A 173 -0.66 11.31 7.41
N LEU A 174 -0.31 10.44 8.35
CA LEU A 174 -0.84 9.07 8.39
C LEU A 174 -2.36 9.07 8.53
N ARG A 175 -2.93 9.92 9.39
CA ARG A 175 -4.39 10.02 9.51
C ARG A 175 -5.04 10.51 8.21
N ARG A 176 -4.45 11.51 7.56
CA ARG A 176 -4.97 12.04 6.29
C ARG A 176 -4.98 10.97 5.21
N MET A 177 -3.86 10.26 5.06
CA MET A 177 -3.75 9.18 4.08
C MET A 177 -4.76 8.07 4.35
N PHE A 178 -4.96 7.68 5.62
CA PHE A 178 -5.99 6.69 5.99
C PHE A 178 -7.40 7.13 5.56
N VAL A 179 -7.76 8.39 5.80
CA VAL A 179 -9.08 8.94 5.41
C VAL A 179 -9.23 8.98 3.89
N GLN A 180 -8.17 9.31 3.16
CA GLN A 180 -8.17 9.31 1.69
C GLN A 180 -8.31 7.90 1.13
N LEU A 181 -7.59 6.91 1.67
CA LEU A 181 -7.74 5.50 1.33
C LEU A 181 -9.16 5.02 1.58
N GLU A 182 -9.74 5.34 2.75
CA GLU A 182 -11.12 4.98 3.08
C GLU A 182 -12.12 5.62 2.12
N THR A 183 -11.92 6.90 1.76
CA THR A 183 -12.79 7.61 0.82
C THR A 183 -12.74 6.96 -0.56
N LEU A 184 -11.53 6.76 -1.08
CA LEU A 184 -11.32 6.12 -2.37
C LEU A 184 -11.86 4.70 -2.41
N PHE A 185 -11.74 3.96 -1.30
CA PHE A 185 -12.25 2.61 -1.18
C PHE A 185 -13.76 2.63 -1.38
N TRP A 186 -14.50 3.46 -0.64
CA TRP A 186 -15.95 3.50 -0.73
C TRP A 186 -16.46 4.02 -2.08
N GLU A 187 -15.81 5.05 -2.63
CA GLU A 187 -16.15 5.55 -3.98
C GLU A 187 -15.94 4.47 -5.05
N THR A 188 -14.85 3.72 -4.94
CA THR A 188 -14.60 2.59 -5.83
C THR A 188 -15.60 1.46 -5.57
N PHE A 189 -15.92 1.18 -4.32
CA PHE A 189 -16.77 0.07 -3.92
C PHE A 189 -18.21 0.26 -4.38
N GLU A 190 -18.72 1.49 -4.30
CA GLU A 190 -20.00 1.87 -4.88
C GLU A 190 -20.04 1.72 -6.40
N HIS A 191 -18.90 1.65 -7.11
CA HIS A 191 -18.90 1.35 -8.54
C HIS A 191 -19.25 -0.13 -8.81
N PHE A 192 -18.72 -1.05 -8.01
CA PHE A 192 -18.80 -2.50 -8.22
C PHE A 192 -19.96 -3.17 -7.50
N TYR A 193 -20.34 -2.70 -6.31
CA TYR A 193 -21.25 -3.42 -5.41
C TYR A 193 -22.47 -2.59 -5.02
N ASP A 194 -23.55 -3.29 -4.65
CA ASP A 194 -24.69 -2.67 -3.99
C ASP A 194 -24.37 -2.48 -2.50
N THR A 195 -24.25 -1.22 -2.06
CA THR A 195 -23.89 -0.90 -0.68
C THR A 195 -25.08 -0.85 0.27
N ASP A 196 -26.30 -0.96 -0.25
CA ASP A 196 -27.55 -0.81 0.50
C ASP A 196 -28.20 -2.16 0.85
N ILE A 197 -27.67 -3.26 0.32
CA ILE A 197 -28.17 -4.63 0.54
C ILE A 197 -27.08 -5.45 1.23
N ASN A 198 -27.35 -5.94 2.45
CA ASN A 198 -26.49 -6.93 3.10
C ASN A 198 -26.52 -8.23 2.28
N ALA A 199 -25.39 -8.68 1.74
CA ALA A 199 -25.25 -10.09 1.42
C ALA A 199 -25.39 -10.89 2.72
N PRO A 200 -26.14 -11.99 2.77
CA PRO A 200 -26.08 -12.89 3.91
C PRO A 200 -24.63 -13.37 4.05
N PHE A 201 -24.05 -13.18 5.24
CA PHE A 201 -22.84 -13.89 5.62
C PHE A 201 -23.21 -15.38 5.64
N THR A 202 -22.65 -16.18 4.75
CA THR A 202 -22.58 -17.63 4.97
C THR A 202 -21.56 -17.83 6.08
N GLU A 203 -22.03 -17.92 7.32
CA GLU A 203 -21.29 -18.62 8.35
C GLU A 203 -21.17 -20.06 7.85
N ASP A 204 -19.95 -20.54 7.64
CA ASP A 204 -19.71 -21.95 7.33
C ASP A 204 -20.44 -22.80 8.37
N GLU A 205 -21.28 -23.72 7.89
CA GLU A 205 -21.87 -24.81 8.67
C GLU A 205 -20.76 -25.75 9.15
N THR A 206 -19.96 -25.33 10.13
CA THR A 206 -19.11 -26.23 10.92
C THR A 206 -19.35 -25.98 12.39
N SER A 207 -20.52 -26.40 12.86
CA SER A 207 -20.80 -26.68 14.27
C SER A 207 -22.00 -27.64 14.33
N SER A 208 -21.76 -28.89 13.94
CA SER A 208 -22.58 -30.04 14.36
C SER A 208 -22.10 -30.53 15.72
#